data_AF-A0A3A9A5W9-F1
#
_entry.id   AF-A0A3A9A5W9-F1
#
_cell.length_a   1.000
_cell.length_b   1.000
_cell.length_c   1.000
_cell.angle_alpha   90.00
_cell.angle_beta   90.00
_cell.angle_gamma   90.00
#
_symmetry.space_group_name_H-M   'P 1'
#
loop_
_entity.id
_entity.type
_entity.pdbx_description
1 polymer ?
#
loop_
_entity_poly.entity_id
_entity_poly.type
_entity_poly.pdbx_seq_one_letter_code
_entity_poly.pdbx_strand_id
1 'polypeptide(L)'
;MDIKSIQTTFSKIVEAAGENGVTDEKMASEIVKKHKVSNFEAMNALQEINKNLEAGIALEYDKGVFFYRKLKQPEQSTQKPEPEESTAVRLAKKLARQRMGEKERLEILKHYM
;
A
#
# COMPACT_ATOMS: atom_id res chain seq x y z
N MET A 1 -8.33 -30.22 -7.48
CA MET A 1 -7.49 -29.01 -7.56
C MET A 1 -6.93 -28.73 -6.17
N ASP A 2 -5.61 -28.60 -6.01
CA ASP A 2 -5.01 -28.31 -4.70
C ASP A 2 -4.96 -26.80 -4.46
N ILE A 3 -5.95 -26.29 -3.72
CA ILE A 3 -6.08 -24.86 -3.44
C ILE A 3 -4.89 -24.31 -2.66
N LYS A 4 -4.22 -25.11 -1.81
CA LYS A 4 -3.05 -24.66 -1.04
C LYS A 4 -1.83 -24.42 -1.95
N SER A 5 -1.66 -25.29 -2.94
CA SER A 5 -0.61 -25.14 -3.96
C SER A 5 -0.86 -23.92 -4.85
N ILE A 6 -2.12 -23.64 -5.19
CA ILE A 6 -2.52 -22.44 -5.92
C ILE A 6 -2.30 -21.19 -5.06
N GLN A 7 -2.69 -21.20 -3.79
CA GLN A 7 -2.46 -20.10 -2.85
C GLN A 7 -0.97 -19.80 -2.69
N THR A 8 -0.12 -20.82 -2.57
CA THR A 8 1.35 -20.64 -2.55
C THR A 8 1.87 -19.99 -3.83
N THR A 9 1.26 -20.32 -4.97
CA THR A 9 1.62 -19.69 -6.26
C THR A 9 1.13 -18.25 -6.33
N PHE A 10 -0.10 -18.00 -5.88
CA PHE A 10 -0.70 -16.67 -5.79
C PHE A 10 0.19 -15.73 -4.95
N SER A 11 0.56 -16.13 -3.74
CA SER A 11 1.39 -15.30 -2.86
C SER A 11 2.75 -14.99 -3.49
N LYS A 12 3.41 -15.97 -4.13
CA LYS A 12 4.67 -15.75 -4.85
C LYS A 12 4.55 -14.74 -6.00
N ILE A 13 3.44 -14.78 -6.74
CA ILE A 13 3.21 -13.84 -7.84
C ILE A 13 2.97 -12.42 -7.30
N VAL A 14 2.15 -12.29 -6.25
CA VAL A 14 1.92 -10.98 -5.60
C VAL A 14 3.20 -10.44 -4.97
N GLU A 15 4.01 -11.28 -4.32
CA GLU A 15 5.31 -10.91 -3.77
C GLU A 15 6.27 -10.41 -4.85
N ALA A 16 6.34 -11.10 -6.00
CA ALA A 16 7.16 -10.68 -7.13
C ALA A 16 6.65 -9.38 -7.78
N ALA A 17 5.34 -9.16 -7.81
CA ALA A 17 4.73 -7.94 -8.34
C ALA A 17 4.87 -6.74 -7.38
N GLY A 18 5.03 -6.99 -6.07
CA GLY A 18 5.19 -5.96 -5.05
C GLY A 18 4.04 -4.96 -5.04
N GLU A 19 4.38 -3.67 -4.98
CA GLU A 19 3.42 -2.56 -4.94
C GLU A 19 2.74 -2.28 -6.29
N ASN A 20 3.39 -2.66 -7.40
CA ASN A 20 2.86 -2.46 -8.75
C ASN A 20 1.64 -3.36 -9.03
N GLY A 21 1.58 -4.50 -8.33
CA GLY A 21 0.46 -5.44 -8.39
C GLY A 21 0.36 -6.24 -9.69
N VAL A 22 -0.63 -7.13 -9.72
CA VAL A 22 -0.94 -8.03 -10.83
C VAL A 22 -2.46 -8.07 -11.04
N THR A 23 -2.90 -8.05 -12.31
CA THR A 23 -4.33 -8.18 -12.64
C THR A 23 -4.85 -9.58 -12.38
N ASP A 24 -6.16 -9.71 -12.16
CA ASP A 24 -6.83 -11.01 -12.04
C ASP A 24 -6.64 -11.90 -13.27
N GLU A 25 -6.70 -11.34 -14.47
CA GLU A 25 -6.52 -12.06 -15.73
C GLU A 25 -5.11 -12.64 -15.84
N LYS A 26 -4.10 -11.83 -15.49
CA LYS A 26 -2.70 -12.28 -15.50
C LYS A 26 -2.46 -13.33 -14.41
N MET A 27 -3.05 -13.15 -13.24
CA MET A 27 -2.99 -14.13 -12.16
C MET A 27 -3.64 -15.47 -12.58
N ALA A 28 -4.84 -15.43 -13.16
CA ALA A 28 -5.53 -16.60 -13.67
C ALA A 28 -4.73 -17.32 -14.76
N SER A 29 -4.15 -16.55 -15.71
CA SER A 29 -3.28 -17.10 -16.75
C SER A 29 -2.07 -17.85 -16.18
N GLU A 30 -1.42 -17.29 -15.16
CA GLU A 30 -0.28 -17.94 -14.51
C GLU A 30 -0.70 -19.21 -13.72
N ILE A 31 -1.86 -19.20 -13.08
CA ILE A 31 -2.42 -20.39 -12.42
C ILE A 31 -2.71 -21.50 -13.45
N VAL A 32 -3.36 -21.16 -14.56
CA VAL A 32 -3.65 -22.09 -15.67
C VAL A 32 -2.37 -22.72 -16.19
N LYS A 33 -1.34 -21.91 -16.49
CA LYS A 33 -0.05 -22.42 -17.02
C LYS A 33 0.63 -23.37 -16.05
N LYS A 34 0.68 -23.01 -14.76
CA LYS A 34 1.47 -23.73 -13.77
C LYS A 34 0.78 -24.99 -13.24
N HIS A 35 -0.53 -24.93 -13.05
CA HIS A 35 -1.33 -26.02 -12.49
C HIS A 35 -2.07 -26.84 -13.54
N LYS A 36 -2.00 -26.43 -14.82
CA LYS A 36 -2.65 -27.10 -15.97
C LYS A 36 -4.16 -27.28 -15.75
N VAL A 37 -4.80 -26.28 -15.13
CA VAL A 37 -6.24 -26.24 -14.88
C VAL A 37 -6.96 -25.40 -15.94
N SER A 38 -8.27 -25.55 -16.05
CA SER A 38 -9.08 -24.69 -16.91
C SER A 38 -9.12 -23.24 -16.39
N ASN A 39 -9.43 -22.28 -17.27
CA ASN A 39 -9.60 -20.88 -16.84
C ASN A 39 -10.74 -20.72 -15.83
N PHE A 40 -11.82 -21.51 -15.98
CA PHE A 40 -12.93 -21.53 -15.03
C PHE A 40 -12.48 -21.97 -13.63
N GLU A 41 -11.70 -23.04 -13.54
CA GLU A 41 -11.14 -23.52 -12.27
C GLU A 41 -10.18 -22.51 -11.65
N ALA A 42 -9.34 -21.85 -12.46
CA ALA A 42 -8.43 -20.81 -11.98
C ALA A 42 -9.19 -19.60 -11.40
N MET A 43 -10.25 -19.13 -12.07
CA MET A 43 -11.09 -18.05 -11.57
C MET A 43 -11.85 -18.44 -10.30
N ASN A 44 -12.34 -19.69 -10.22
CA ASN A 44 -12.98 -20.20 -9.01
C ASN A 44 -11.98 -20.27 -7.83
N ALA A 45 -10.74 -20.71 -8.10
CA ALA A 45 -9.67 -20.71 -7.10
C ALA A 45 -9.37 -19.30 -6.59
N LEU A 46 -9.31 -18.31 -7.50
CA LEU A 46 -9.13 -16.91 -7.13
C LEU A 46 -10.27 -16.39 -6.25
N GLN A 47 -11.52 -16.73 -6.57
CA GLN A 47 -12.65 -16.36 -5.72
C GLN A 47 -12.56 -16.98 -4.31
N GLU A 48 -12.12 -18.24 -4.20
CA GLU A 48 -11.89 -18.88 -2.90
C GLU A 48 -10.76 -18.23 -2.11
N ILE A 49 -9.65 -17.87 -2.77
CA ILE A 49 -8.52 -17.16 -2.17
C ILE A 49 -8.95 -15.76 -1.72
N ASN A 50 -9.77 -15.06 -2.51
CA ASN A 50 -10.25 -13.73 -2.17
C ASN A 50 -11.09 -13.70 -0.89
N LYS A 51 -11.82 -14.78 -0.58
CA LYS A 51 -12.56 -14.90 0.69
C LYS A 51 -11.65 -14.98 1.91
N ASN A 52 -10.42 -15.47 1.73
CA ASN A 52 -9.42 -15.68 2.78
C ASN A 52 -8.09 -15.01 2.41
N LEU A 53 -8.18 -13.76 1.96
CA LEU A 53 -7.03 -13.00 1.49
C LEU A 53 -5.99 -12.84 2.62
N GLU A 54 -4.73 -13.14 2.30
CA GLU A 54 -3.64 -13.08 3.27
C GLU A 54 -3.41 -11.64 3.75
N ALA A 55 -3.08 -11.50 5.05
CA ALA A 55 -2.72 -10.22 5.62
C ALA A 55 -1.48 -9.66 4.89
N GLY A 56 -1.58 -8.43 4.36
CA GLY A 56 -0.51 -7.81 3.58
C GLY A 56 -0.74 -7.85 2.05
N ILE A 57 -1.86 -8.39 1.57
CA ILE A 57 -2.27 -8.30 0.16
C ILE A 57 -3.55 -7.45 0.06
N ALA A 58 -3.55 -6.49 -0.85
CA ALA A 58 -4.72 -5.69 -1.20
C ALA A 58 -5.33 -6.19 -2.51
N LEU A 59 -6.65 -6.33 -2.51
CA LEU A 59 -7.46 -6.49 -3.72
C LEU A 59 -8.15 -5.17 -4.03
N GLU A 60 -7.79 -4.58 -5.16
CA GLU A 60 -8.31 -3.29 -5.62
C GLU A 60 -9.08 -3.46 -6.91
N TYR A 61 -10.10 -2.63 -7.11
CA TYR A 61 -10.88 -2.60 -8.33
C TYR A 61 -10.72 -1.24 -8.99
N ASP A 62 -10.12 -1.21 -10.17
CA ASP A 62 -9.97 0.00 -10.98
C ASP A 62 -10.40 -0.29 -12.42
N LYS A 63 -11.20 0.63 -13.01
CA LYS A 63 -11.64 0.59 -14.41
C LYS A 63 -12.18 -0.76 -14.91
N GLY A 64 -12.84 -1.54 -14.05
CA GLY A 64 -13.40 -2.84 -14.45
C GLY A 64 -12.47 -4.03 -14.24
N VAL A 65 -11.29 -3.82 -13.66
CA VAL A 65 -10.27 -4.87 -13.47
C VAL A 65 -9.88 -4.96 -12.01
N PHE A 66 -9.75 -6.20 -11.52
CA PHE A 66 -9.23 -6.47 -10.19
C PHE A 66 -7.71 -6.58 -10.21
N PHE A 67 -7.06 -5.98 -9.21
CA PHE A 67 -5.61 -5.97 -9.04
C PHE A 67 -5.25 -6.47 -7.65
N TYR A 68 -4.24 -7.35 -7.60
CA TYR A 68 -3.64 -7.87 -6.39
C TYR A 68 -2.28 -7.23 -6.20
N ARG A 69 -2.07 -6.53 -5.08
CA ARG A 69 -0.76 -5.96 -4.76
C ARG A 69 -0.38 -6.21 -3.32
N LYS A 70 0.92 -6.21 -3.04
CA LYS A 70 1.37 -6.17 -1.67
C LYS A 70 0.95 -4.82 -1.07
N LEU A 71 0.33 -4.84 0.09
CA LEU A 71 0.14 -3.64 0.88
C LEU A 71 1.53 -3.07 1.15
N LYS A 72 1.69 -1.76 0.97
CA LYS A 72 2.79 -1.04 1.60
C LYS A 72 2.69 -1.35 3.09
N GLN A 73 3.59 -2.19 3.60
CA GLN A 73 3.86 -2.12 5.02
C GLN A 73 4.20 -0.66 5.28
N PRO A 74 3.64 -0.02 6.30
CA PRO A 74 4.20 1.21 6.81
C PRO A 74 5.54 0.88 7.49
N GLU A 75 6.48 0.25 6.79
CA GLU A 75 7.87 0.43 7.11
C GLU A 75 8.14 1.87 6.78
N GLN A 76 8.20 2.68 7.84
CA GLN A 76 9.01 3.87 7.94
C GLN A 76 9.27 4.48 6.57
N SER A 77 8.33 5.32 6.14
CA SER A 77 8.64 6.34 5.16
C SER A 77 10.02 6.86 5.52
N THR A 78 11.01 6.71 4.63
CA THR A 78 12.35 7.25 4.84
C THR A 78 12.32 8.78 4.71
N GLN A 79 11.13 9.40 4.75
CA GLN A 79 10.96 10.69 5.38
C GLN A 79 11.20 10.50 6.87
N LYS A 80 12.35 10.98 7.36
CA LYS A 80 12.49 11.42 8.75
C LYS A 80 11.11 11.88 9.24
N PRO A 81 10.61 11.43 10.40
CA PRO A 81 9.53 12.17 11.02
C PRO A 81 10.10 13.58 11.21
N GLU A 82 9.79 14.51 10.31
CA GLU A 82 9.69 15.89 10.73
C GLU A 82 8.71 15.79 11.90
N PRO A 83 9.13 16.19 13.10
CA PRO A 83 8.30 16.04 14.28
C PRO A 83 6.94 16.63 13.91
N GLU A 84 5.86 15.93 14.24
CA GLU A 84 4.50 16.42 14.01
C GLU A 84 4.43 17.84 14.57
N GLU A 85 4.64 18.83 13.70
CA GLU A 85 4.58 20.21 14.11
C GLU A 85 3.11 20.46 14.34
N SER A 86 2.74 20.41 15.62
CA SER A 86 1.42 20.74 16.12
C SER A 86 0.90 21.92 15.33
N THR A 87 -0.37 21.87 14.94
CA THR A 87 -1.01 22.89 14.10
C THR A 87 -0.72 24.32 14.60
N ALA A 88 -0.53 24.47 15.91
CA ALA A 88 -0.05 25.68 16.58
C ALA A 88 1.36 26.14 16.14
N VAL A 89 2.35 25.24 16.08
CA VAL A 89 3.72 25.53 15.61
C VAL A 89 3.72 25.95 14.14
N ARG A 90 2.94 25.25 13.30
CA ARG A 90 2.79 25.59 11.88
C ARG A 90 2.15 26.97 11.69
N LEU A 91 1.14 27.29 12.50
CA LEU A 91 0.50 28.61 12.49
C LEU A 91 1.43 29.71 13.02
N ALA A 92 2.17 29.45 14.10
CA ALA A 92 3.13 30.40 14.67
C ALA A 92 4.25 30.75 13.67
N LYS A 93 4.82 29.76 12.97
CA LYS A 93 5.80 30.02 11.90
C LYS A 93 5.22 30.82 10.73
N LYS A 94 3.96 30.56 10.36
CA LYS A 94 3.28 31.27 9.27
C LYS A 94 3.01 32.74 9.64
N LEU A 95 2.57 33.00 10.87
CA LEU A 95 2.37 34.35 11.41
C LEU A 95 3.69 35.10 11.56
N ALA A 96 4.73 34.43 12.08
CA ALA A 96 6.08 34.99 12.19
C ALA A 96 6.69 35.36 10.83
N ARG A 97 6.32 34.69 9.73
CA ARG A 97 6.76 35.03 8.36
C ARG A 97 6.04 36.24 7.78
N GLN A 98 4.82 36.54 8.22
CA GLN A 98 3.99 37.55 7.57
C GLN A 98 4.16 38.97 8.13
N ARG A 99 4.46 39.17 9.43
CA ARG A 99 4.42 40.52 10.04
C ARG A 99 5.30 40.82 11.27
N MET A 100 6.30 40.00 11.63
CA MET A 100 7.11 40.24 12.84
C MET A 100 8.59 40.49 12.57
N GLY A 101 9.21 41.38 13.35
CA GLY A 101 10.65 41.65 13.31
C GLY A 101 11.46 40.47 13.86
N GLU A 102 12.70 40.30 13.41
CA GLU A 102 13.53 39.11 13.71
C GLU A 102 13.63 38.75 15.19
N LYS A 103 13.59 39.75 16.09
CA LYS A 103 13.62 39.54 17.54
C LYS A 103 12.40 38.79 18.07
N GLU A 104 11.20 39.17 17.64
CA GLU A 104 9.94 38.52 18.05
C GLU A 104 9.84 37.11 17.47
N ARG A 105 10.38 36.89 16.26
CA ARG A 105 10.44 35.56 15.62
C ARG A 105 11.30 34.59 16.43
N LEU A 106 12.44 35.06 16.96
CA LEU A 106 13.35 34.23 17.74
C LEU A 106 12.75 33.85 19.11
N GLU A 107 11.97 34.76 19.69
CA GLU A 107 11.33 34.58 20.99
C GLU A 107 10.20 33.53 20.94
N ILE A 108 9.40 33.54 19.88
CA ILE A 108 8.38 32.51 19.63
C ILE A 108 9.04 31.15 19.36
N LEU A 109 10.11 31.09 18.56
CA LEU A 109 10.82 29.83 18.30
C LEU A 109 11.40 29.22 19.58
N LYS A 110 11.94 30.05 20.49
CA LYS A 110 12.44 29.61 21.80
C LYS A 110 11.38 29.03 22.72
N HIS A 111 10.12 29.42 22.57
CA HIS A 111 9.04 28.92 23.42
C HIS A 111 8.54 27.53 23.03
N TYR A 112 8.83 27.10 21.79
CA TYR A 112 8.34 25.84 21.21
C TYR A 112 9.45 24.83 20.85
N MET A 113 10.72 25.18 21.09
CA MET A 113 11.86 24.25 21.07
C MET A 113 12.26 23.93 22.51
#